data_AF-A0A328SAD3-F1
#
_entry.id   AF-A0A328SAD3-F1
#
_cell.length_a   1.000
_cell.length_b   1.000
_cell.length_c   1.000
_cell.angle_alpha   90.00
_cell.angle_beta   90.00
_cell.angle_gamma   90.00
#
_symmetry.space_group_name_H-M   'P 1'
#
loop_
_entity.id
_entity.type
_entity.pdbx_description
1 polymer ?
#
loop_
_entity_poly.entity_id
_entity_poly.type
_entity_poly.pdbx_seq_one_letter_code
_entity_poly.pdbx_strand_id
1 'polypeptide(L)'
;EFIGTALLMYCIMAAAVDGQAKDAALSIGLVLAGIVIAIGGFTGCGINPSRVFAPMLMNTLVGTAAPWELFPAYLIAPIIGAIFAVYLYDFLSPAEE
;
A
#
# COMPACT_ATOMS: atom_id res chain seq x y z
N GLU A 1 -1.87 0.27 -7.65
CA GLU A 1 -2.56 -0.43 -6.54
C GLU A 1 -1.89 -1.74 -6.14
N PHE A 2 -2.17 -2.91 -6.73
CA PHE A 2 -1.64 -4.21 -6.28
C PHE A 2 -0.12 -4.23 -6.05
N ILE A 3 0.69 -3.91 -7.08
CA ILE A 3 2.16 -3.96 -7.00
C ILE A 3 2.69 -2.97 -5.95
N GLY A 4 2.15 -1.75 -5.92
CA GLY A 4 2.55 -0.73 -4.95
C GLY A 4 2.26 -1.16 -3.51
N THR A 5 1.06 -1.69 -3.25
CA THR A 5 0.72 -2.19 -1.91
C THR A 5 1.52 -3.43 -1.54
N ALA A 6 1.81 -4.33 -2.48
CA ALA A 6 2.62 -5.50 -2.23
C ALA A 6 4.06 -5.11 -1.82
N LEU A 7 4.68 -4.17 -2.54
CA LEU A 7 6.01 -3.65 -2.19
C LEU A 7 6.02 -2.96 -0.82
N LEU A 8 4.98 -2.17 -0.53
CA LEU A 8 4.84 -1.50 0.77
C LEU A 8 4.69 -2.53 1.90
N MET A 9 3.81 -3.53 1.76
CA MET A 9 3.64 -4.54 2.80
C MET A 9 4.86 -5.44 2.94
N TYR A 10 5.53 -5.80 1.87
CA TYR A 10 6.77 -6.58 1.96
C TYR A 10 7.84 -5.82 2.78
N CYS A 11 7.97 -4.51 2.55
CA CYS A 11 8.85 -3.66 3.37
C CYS A 11 8.40 -3.62 4.83
N ILE A 12 7.09 -3.53 5.11
CA ILE A 12 6.56 -3.57 6.48
C ILE A 12 6.88 -4.91 7.16
N MET A 13 6.71 -6.04 6.47
CA MET A 13 7.07 -7.36 6.98
C MET A 13 8.55 -7.39 7.37
N ALA A 14 9.44 -7.04 6.45
CA ALA A 14 10.87 -7.05 6.69
C ALA A 14 11.32 -6.07 7.79
N ALA A 15 10.82 -4.84 7.75
CA ALA A 15 11.33 -3.77 8.57
C ALA A 15 10.73 -3.74 9.98
N ALA A 16 9.42 -3.98 10.11
CA ALA A 16 8.68 -3.79 11.34
C ALA A 16 8.19 -5.10 11.98
N VAL A 17 7.83 -6.11 11.19
CA VAL A 17 7.37 -7.40 11.73
C VAL A 17 8.55 -8.26 12.14
N ASP A 18 9.48 -8.52 11.23
CA ASP A 18 10.72 -9.27 11.50
C ASP A 18 11.81 -8.41 12.14
N GLY A 19 11.63 -7.08 12.14
CA GLY A 19 12.54 -6.15 12.81
C GLY A 19 13.94 -6.10 12.20
N GLN A 20 14.10 -6.42 10.90
CA GLN A 20 15.41 -6.45 10.25
C GLN A 20 16.00 -5.04 10.01
N ALA A 21 15.17 -4.00 10.06
CA ALA A 21 15.58 -2.62 9.85
C ALA A 21 15.97 -1.92 11.16
N LYS A 22 17.07 -1.16 11.15
CA LYS A 22 17.47 -0.30 12.29
C LYS A 22 16.44 0.77 12.61
N ASP A 23 15.79 1.31 11.58
CA ASP A 23 14.69 2.27 11.71
C ASP A 23 13.58 1.87 10.73
N ALA A 24 12.57 1.18 11.26
CA ALA A 24 11.45 0.68 10.47
C ALA A 24 10.62 1.83 9.88
N ALA A 25 10.40 2.91 10.64
CA ALA A 25 9.56 4.02 10.21
C ALA A 25 10.19 4.76 9.02
N LEU A 26 11.49 5.05 9.09
CA LEU A 26 12.21 5.68 7.99
C LEU A 26 12.26 4.77 6.75
N SER A 27 12.50 3.47 6.94
CA SER A 27 12.55 2.50 5.84
C SER A 27 11.22 2.43 5.09
N ILE A 28 10.11 2.28 5.83
CA ILE A 28 8.75 2.23 5.26
C ILE A 28 8.42 3.55 4.57
N GLY A 29 8.76 4.69 5.18
CA GLY A 29 8.51 6.02 4.61
C GLY A 29 9.24 6.26 3.29
N LEU A 30 10.51 5.86 3.19
CA LEU A 30 11.29 5.99 1.95
C LEU A 30 10.79 5.06 0.85
N VAL A 31 10.42 3.82 1.19
CA VAL A 31 9.81 2.90 0.22
C VAL A 31 8.48 3.45 -0.27
N LEU A 32 7.62 3.97 0.61
CA LEU A 32 6.38 4.63 0.24
C LEU A 32 6.63 5.82 -0.70
N ALA A 33 7.61 6.68 -0.39
CA ALA A 33 7.96 7.82 -1.23
C ALA A 33 8.41 7.37 -2.64
N GLY A 34 9.26 6.34 -2.72
CA GLY A 34 9.69 5.75 -3.99
C GLY A 34 8.52 5.19 -4.80
N ILE A 35 7.59 4.49 -4.14
CA ILE A 35 6.36 3.98 -4.78
C ILE A 35 5.56 5.16 -5.35
N VAL A 36 5.28 6.20 -4.56
CA VAL A 36 4.51 7.37 -5.03
C VAL A 36 5.18 8.03 -6.24
N ILE A 37 6.50 8.19 -6.23
CA ILE A 37 7.25 8.75 -7.37
C ILE A 37 7.11 7.86 -8.61
N ALA A 38 7.25 6.54 -8.44
CA ALA A 38 7.25 5.59 -9.56
C ALA A 38 5.85 5.34 -10.15
N ILE A 39 4.81 5.19 -9.30
CA ILE A 39 3.46 4.76 -9.73
C ILE A 39 2.39 5.85 -9.62
N GLY A 40 2.68 6.98 -8.97
CA GLY A 40 1.72 8.07 -8.75
C GLY A 40 1.11 8.62 -10.04
N GLY A 41 1.91 8.75 -11.10
CA GLY A 41 1.45 9.24 -12.40
C GLY A 41 0.45 8.33 -13.14
N PHE A 42 0.32 7.06 -12.74
CA PHE A 42 -0.58 6.10 -13.40
C PHE A 42 -1.96 5.99 -12.73
N THR A 43 -1.99 5.94 -11.39
CA THR A 43 -3.20 5.62 -10.61
C THR A 43 -3.43 6.59 -9.44
N GLY A 44 -2.63 7.65 -9.29
CA GLY A 44 -2.66 8.51 -8.11
C GLY A 44 -2.09 7.87 -6.84
N CYS A 45 -1.61 6.62 -6.93
CA CYS A 45 -1.01 5.84 -5.83
C CYS A 45 -1.90 5.79 -4.59
N GLY A 46 -3.06 5.15 -4.71
CA GLY A 46 -3.98 4.97 -3.60
C GLY A 46 -3.35 4.10 -2.51
N ILE A 47 -3.00 2.86 -2.89
CA ILE A 47 -2.34 1.76 -2.17
C ILE A 47 -2.84 1.47 -0.74
N ASN A 48 -3.88 2.15 -0.31
CA ASN A 48 -4.53 2.11 0.99
C ASN A 48 -6.00 2.54 0.78
N PRO A 49 -6.98 1.66 1.03
CA PRO A 49 -8.40 1.97 0.80
C PRO A 49 -8.89 3.18 1.59
N SER A 50 -8.48 3.33 2.86
CA SER A 50 -8.89 4.44 3.72
C SER A 50 -8.35 5.79 3.22
N ARG A 51 -7.12 5.81 2.70
CA ARG A 51 -6.47 7.01 2.13
C ARG A 51 -7.14 7.50 0.84
N VAL A 52 -7.90 6.64 0.16
CA VAL A 52 -8.70 6.98 -1.02
C VAL A 52 -10.16 7.27 -0.66
N PHE A 53 -10.74 6.45 0.21
CA PHE A 53 -12.14 6.57 0.63
C PHE A 53 -12.45 7.92 1.26
N ALA A 54 -11.63 8.37 2.22
CA ALA A 54 -11.92 9.58 2.99
C ALA A 54 -11.98 10.85 2.10
N PRO A 55 -11.01 11.12 1.21
CA PRO A 55 -11.13 12.23 0.25
C PRO A 55 -12.33 12.12 -0.70
N MET A 56 -12.65 10.91 -1.19
CA MET A 56 -13.80 10.72 -2.11
C MET A 56 -15.13 10.96 -1.40
N LEU A 57 -15.28 10.48 -0.17
CA LEU A 57 -16.44 10.76 0.67
C LEU A 57 -16.56 12.26 0.93
N MET A 58 -15.46 12.91 1.32
CA MET A 58 -15.48 14.34 1.60
C MET A 58 -15.87 15.15 0.36
N ASN A 59 -15.31 14.82 -0.82
CA ASN A 59 -15.69 15.45 -2.08
C ASN A 59 -17.20 15.34 -2.33
N THR A 60 -17.76 14.15 -2.14
CA THR A 60 -19.20 13.92 -2.28
C THR A 60 -20.02 14.79 -1.32
N LEU A 61 -19.58 14.90 -0.06
CA LEU A 61 -20.28 15.68 0.97
C LEU A 61 -20.23 17.20 0.72
N VAL A 62 -19.13 17.71 0.16
CA VAL A 62 -19.00 19.13 -0.20
C VAL A 62 -19.51 19.45 -1.60
N GLY A 63 -20.14 18.48 -2.27
CA GLY A 63 -20.76 18.65 -3.59
C GLY A 63 -19.76 18.72 -4.75
N THR A 64 -18.53 18.22 -4.57
CA THR A 64 -17.53 18.09 -5.64
C THR A 64 -17.51 16.67 -6.21
N ALA A 65 -17.01 16.52 -7.43
CA ALA A 65 -16.97 15.24 -8.11
C ALA A 65 -16.05 14.24 -7.38
N ALA A 66 -16.51 13.00 -7.25
CA ALA A 66 -15.74 11.88 -6.72
C ALA A 66 -15.93 10.65 -7.63
N PRO A 67 -14.85 10.04 -8.15
CA PRO A 67 -14.94 8.96 -9.13
C PRO A 67 -15.20 7.60 -8.45
N TRP A 68 -16.39 7.42 -7.88
CA TRP A 68 -16.77 6.21 -7.14
C TRP A 68 -16.68 4.92 -7.95
N GLU A 69 -16.81 4.99 -9.26
CA GLU A 69 -16.62 3.88 -10.19
C GLU A 69 -15.21 3.27 -10.14
N LEU A 70 -14.20 4.05 -9.74
CA LEU A 70 -12.83 3.57 -9.57
C LEU A 70 -12.57 2.99 -8.18
N PHE A 71 -13.42 3.30 -7.19
CA PHE A 71 -13.22 2.90 -5.80
C PHE A 71 -13.04 1.38 -5.59
N PRO A 72 -13.77 0.47 -6.29
CA PRO A 72 -13.54 -0.96 -6.17
C PRO A 72 -12.10 -1.37 -6.48
N ALA A 73 -11.42 -0.71 -7.42
CA ALA A 73 -10.02 -0.99 -7.72
C ALA A 73 -9.08 -0.56 -6.57
N TYR A 74 -9.35 0.61 -5.96
CA TYR A 74 -8.62 1.11 -4.79
C TYR A 74 -8.94 0.36 -3.49
N LEU A 75 -10.01 -0.45 -3.47
CA LEU A 75 -10.37 -1.30 -2.35
C LEU A 75 -9.74 -2.70 -2.50
N ILE A 76 -10.04 -3.36 -3.62
CA ILE A 76 -9.71 -4.78 -3.82
C ILE A 76 -8.22 -4.98 -4.08
N ALA A 77 -7.63 -4.20 -4.99
CA ALA A 77 -6.25 -4.43 -5.41
C ALA A 77 -5.22 -4.21 -4.27
N PRO A 78 -5.35 -3.19 -3.40
CA PRO A 78 -4.48 -3.07 -2.23
C PRO A 78 -4.61 -4.22 -1.24
N ILE A 79 -5.83 -4.70 -0.95
CA ILE A 79 -6.04 -5.80 -0.01
C ILE A 79 -5.38 -7.08 -0.54
N ILE A 80 -5.61 -7.43 -1.80
CA ILE A 80 -4.98 -8.62 -2.40
C ILE A 80 -3.46 -8.45 -2.46
N GLY A 81 -2.96 -7.25 -2.78
CA GLY A 81 -1.51 -6.96 -2.81
C GLY A 81 -0.84 -7.12 -1.45
N ALA A 82 -1.49 -6.63 -0.38
CA ALA A 82 -1.02 -6.79 0.99
C ALA A 82 -0.96 -8.26 1.41
N ILE A 83 -2.04 -9.01 1.18
CA ILE A 83 -2.12 -10.45 1.49
C ILE A 83 -1.04 -11.22 0.72
N PHE A 84 -0.89 -10.95 -0.57
CA PHE A 84 0.14 -11.56 -1.40
C PHE A 84 1.55 -11.30 -0.86
N ALA A 85 1.84 -10.07 -0.42
CA ALA A 85 3.15 -9.71 0.11
C ALA A 85 3.49 -10.43 1.41
N VAL A 86 2.52 -10.66 2.29
CA VAL A 86 2.72 -11.46 3.52
C VAL A 86 3.17 -12.88 3.14
N TYR A 87 2.40 -13.57 2.31
CA TYR A 87 2.74 -14.94 1.90
C TYR A 87 4.04 -15.01 1.09
N LEU A 88 4.32 -14.01 0.25
CA LEU A 88 5.57 -13.92 -0.49
C LEU A 88 6.76 -13.74 0.46
N TYR A 89 6.61 -12.90 1.48
CA TYR A 89 7.65 -12.69 2.48
C TYR A 89 7.92 -14.00 3.25
N ASP A 90 6.89 -14.62 3.81
CA ASP A 90 7.01 -15.87 4.57
C ASP A 90 7.63 -17.01 3.74
N PHE A 91 7.31 -17.08 2.45
CA PHE A 91 7.89 -18.08 1.54
C PHE A 91 9.39 -17.85 1.25
N LEU A 92 9.82 -16.58 1.23
CA LEU A 92 11.22 -16.21 0.93
C LEU A 92 12.08 -16.10 2.18
N SER A 93 11.47 -15.87 3.34
CA SER A 93 12.18 -15.83 4.61
C SER A 93 12.76 -17.21 4.93
N PRO A 94 14.04 -17.29 5.33
CA PRO A 94 14.64 -18.54 5.76
C PRO A 94 13.80 -19.14 6.89
N ALA A 95 13.51 -20.44 6.83
CA ALA A 95 12.87 -21.12 7.96
C ALA A 95 13.71 -20.87 9.22
N GLU A 96 13.08 -20.39 10.30
CA GLU A 96 13.70 -20.37 11.62
C GLU A 96 14.09 -21.82 11.97
N GLU A 97 15.40 -22.08 12.11
CA GLU A 97 15.94 -23.30 12.73
C GLU A 97 15.78 -23.28 14.26
#